data_AF-A0A0E0BEG3-F1
#
_entry.id   AF-A0A0E0BEG3-F1
#
_cell.length_a   1.000
_cell.length_b   1.000
_cell.length_c   1.000
_cell.angle_alpha   90.00
_cell.angle_beta   90.00
_cell.angle_gamma   90.00
#
_symmetry.space_group_name_H-M   'P 1'
#
loop_
_entity.id
_entity.type
_entity.pdbx_description
1 polymer ?
#
loop_
_entity_poly.entity_id
_entity_poly.type
_entity_poly.pdbx_seq_one_letter_code
_entity_poly.pdbx_strand_id
1 'polypeptide(L)'
;MVIPHLTENYGASRDPPEKQAPMCTVHSFPHNIDHCLTWARSEFEGLLEKTPTEVNAFLSNPGGYATAARTAGDAQARDQLERVIECLEREKCETFQDCVTWARLKFEDYFSNRVKQLTYTFPEDAMTSSGAPFWSAPKRFPRPLEFSTSDPSQLNFILAAAILRAETFGIPIPDWVKNPAKMAEAVDKVIVPDFQPKQGVKIVTDEKATSLSSASVDDAAVIEELIAKLEAISKTLQPGFQMKPIQFEKDDDTNYHMDVIAGFANMRARNYSIPEVDKLKAKFIAGRIIPAIATSTAMATGLVCLELYKVLGGGHKVEDYRNTFANLAIPLFSMAEPVPPKTIKHQDMAWTVWDRWTITGNITLRELLDWLKEKGLNAYSISCGTSLLYNSMFPRHKERLDKKVVDVAREVAKVEVPPYRRHLDVVVACEDDDDNDVDIPLVSIYFR
;
A
#
# COMPACT_ATOMS: atom_id res chain seq x y z
N MET A 1 -14.53 -25.28 1.11
CA MET A 1 -15.57 -25.77 2.02
C MET A 1 -14.98 -25.78 3.41
N VAL A 2 -15.68 -25.17 4.37
CA VAL A 2 -15.18 -24.95 5.73
C VAL A 2 -16.26 -25.41 6.70
N ILE A 3 -16.06 -26.55 7.34
CA ILE A 3 -16.97 -27.14 8.33
C ILE A 3 -16.24 -27.25 9.68
N PRO A 4 -16.78 -26.63 10.75
CA PRO A 4 -16.18 -26.70 12.08
C PRO A 4 -15.91 -28.13 12.52
N HIS A 5 -14.73 -28.36 13.10
CA HIS A 5 -14.25 -29.66 13.60
C HIS A 5 -14.13 -30.79 12.56
N LEU A 6 -14.35 -30.51 11.26
CA LEU A 6 -14.30 -31.52 10.20
C LEU A 6 -13.29 -31.20 9.09
N THR A 7 -13.16 -29.94 8.69
CA THR A 7 -12.24 -29.52 7.62
C THR A 7 -11.28 -28.44 8.10
N GLU A 8 -10.23 -28.13 7.36
CA GLU A 8 -9.43 -26.94 7.60
C GLU A 8 -10.27 -25.65 7.47
N ASN A 9 -9.77 -24.56 8.07
CA ASN A 9 -10.29 -23.23 7.85
C ASN A 9 -9.70 -22.62 6.56
N TYR A 10 -10.27 -21.51 6.07
CA TYR A 10 -9.80 -20.86 4.84
C TYR A 10 -8.33 -20.42 4.91
N GLY A 11 -7.87 -19.96 6.09
CA GLY A 11 -6.52 -19.44 6.29
C GLY A 11 -5.42 -20.51 6.42
N ALA A 12 -5.77 -21.80 6.46
CA ALA A 12 -4.81 -22.89 6.52
C ALA A 12 -4.01 -23.02 5.20
N SER A 13 -4.65 -22.68 4.07
CA SER A 13 -4.00 -22.57 2.77
C SER A 13 -3.61 -21.13 2.47
N ARG A 14 -2.44 -20.94 1.85
CA ARG A 14 -1.99 -19.63 1.38
C ARG A 14 -2.20 -19.51 -0.12
N ASP A 15 -3.02 -18.55 -0.52
CA ASP A 15 -3.09 -18.12 -1.91
C ASP A 15 -1.76 -17.45 -2.33
N PRO A 16 -1.33 -17.60 -3.59
CA PRO A 16 -0.15 -16.90 -4.08
C PRO A 16 -0.29 -15.38 -3.86
N PRO A 17 0.70 -14.72 -3.24
CA PRO A 17 0.64 -13.27 -3.07
C PRO A 17 0.66 -12.58 -4.44
N GLU A 18 0.03 -11.39 -4.51
CA GLU A 18 0.18 -10.53 -5.68
C GLU A 18 1.67 -10.24 -5.93
N LYS A 19 2.14 -10.50 -7.16
CA LYS A 19 3.50 -10.17 -7.55
C LYS A 19 3.63 -8.65 -7.68
N GLN A 20 4.42 -8.04 -6.82
CA GLN A 20 4.78 -6.63 -6.93
C GLN A 20 6.13 -6.49 -7.64
N ALA A 21 6.24 -5.55 -8.57
CA ALA A 21 7.51 -5.26 -9.23
C ALA A 21 8.47 -4.55 -8.25
N PRO A 22 9.78 -4.80 -8.32
CA PRO A 22 10.77 -4.11 -7.48
C PRO A 22 10.71 -2.58 -7.64
N MET A 23 10.98 -1.83 -6.57
CA MET A 23 10.92 -0.36 -6.58
C MET A 23 11.82 0.25 -7.67
N CYS A 24 13.04 -0.26 -7.86
CA CYS A 24 13.93 0.24 -8.92
C CYS A 24 13.37 -0.04 -10.34
N THR A 25 12.62 -1.12 -10.52
CA THR A 25 11.98 -1.46 -11.80
C THR A 25 10.85 -0.49 -12.10
N VAL A 26 10.02 -0.19 -11.11
CA VAL A 26 8.93 0.78 -11.24
C VAL A 26 9.48 2.20 -11.48
N HIS A 27 10.49 2.62 -10.71
CA HIS A 27 10.96 4.01 -10.70
C HIS A 27 12.06 4.35 -11.71
N SER A 28 12.90 3.39 -12.12
CA SER A 28 14.07 3.67 -12.98
C SER A 28 14.17 2.79 -14.23
N PHE A 29 13.68 1.53 -14.18
CA PHE A 29 13.91 0.55 -15.24
C PHE A 29 12.65 -0.22 -15.66
N PRO A 30 11.57 0.47 -16.08
CA PRO A 30 10.37 -0.21 -16.56
C PRO A 30 10.69 -0.97 -17.86
N HIS A 31 10.01 -2.10 -18.08
CA HIS A 31 10.19 -2.91 -19.27
C HIS A 31 8.89 -3.49 -19.83
N ASN A 32 7.75 -3.20 -19.19
CA ASN A 32 6.40 -3.50 -19.66
C ASN A 32 5.47 -2.35 -19.24
N ILE A 33 4.23 -2.38 -19.75
CA ILE A 33 3.26 -1.32 -19.48
C ILE A 33 2.73 -1.36 -18.04
N ASP A 34 2.64 -2.53 -17.41
CA ASP A 34 2.22 -2.68 -16.02
C ASP A 34 3.14 -1.89 -15.06
N HIS A 35 4.45 -1.88 -15.31
CA HIS A 35 5.41 -1.10 -14.54
C HIS A 35 5.19 0.40 -14.73
N CYS A 36 4.96 0.84 -15.97
CA CYS A 36 4.64 2.23 -16.30
C CYS A 36 3.32 2.68 -15.66
N LEU A 37 2.28 1.85 -15.66
CA LEU A 37 0.97 2.14 -15.07
C LEU A 37 1.01 2.14 -13.54
N THR A 38 1.74 1.20 -12.93
CA THR A 38 1.97 1.19 -11.48
C THR A 38 2.68 2.47 -11.04
N TRP A 39 3.71 2.87 -11.78
CA TRP A 39 4.40 4.14 -11.55
C TRP A 39 3.47 5.34 -11.74
N ALA A 40 2.74 5.42 -12.86
CA ALA A 40 1.85 6.53 -13.17
C ALA A 40 0.74 6.70 -12.12
N ARG A 41 0.20 5.58 -11.61
CA ARG A 41 -0.76 5.58 -10.52
C ARG A 41 -0.17 6.16 -9.23
N SER A 42 1.06 5.77 -8.90
CA SER A 42 1.79 6.30 -7.73
C SER A 42 2.06 7.81 -7.86
N GLU A 43 2.47 8.28 -9.04
CA GLU A 43 2.70 9.73 -9.29
C GLU A 43 1.39 10.52 -9.24
N PHE A 44 0.30 9.98 -9.79
CA PHE A 44 -1.04 10.58 -9.68
C PHE A 44 -1.42 10.79 -8.21
N GLU A 45 -1.34 9.73 -7.39
CA GLU A 45 -1.66 9.80 -5.96
C GLU A 45 -0.72 10.77 -5.23
N GLY A 46 0.58 10.72 -5.55
CA GLY A 46 1.58 11.62 -4.95
C GLY A 46 1.23 13.08 -5.20
N LEU A 47 1.04 13.46 -6.46
CA LEU A 47 0.88 14.85 -6.89
C LEU A 47 -0.50 15.44 -6.56
N LEU A 48 -1.56 14.64 -6.66
CA LEU A 48 -2.95 15.14 -6.67
C LEU A 48 -3.75 14.73 -5.43
N GLU A 49 -3.31 13.74 -4.66
CA GLU A 49 -4.02 13.26 -3.45
C GLU A 49 -3.19 13.51 -2.19
N LYS A 50 -2.00 12.89 -2.11
CA LYS A 50 -1.14 12.89 -0.94
C LYS A 50 -0.60 14.28 -0.65
N THR A 51 0.07 14.93 -1.61
CA THR A 51 0.62 16.28 -1.39
C THR A 51 -0.45 17.30 -0.97
N PRO A 52 -1.63 17.40 -1.63
CA PRO A 52 -2.71 18.26 -1.16
C PRO A 52 -3.23 17.90 0.25
N THR A 53 -3.30 16.61 0.58
CA THR A 53 -3.70 16.14 1.92
C THR A 53 -2.70 16.58 2.98
N GLU A 54 -1.40 16.46 2.69
CA GLU A 54 -0.32 16.87 3.60
C GLU A 54 -0.28 18.39 3.79
N VAL A 55 -0.51 19.16 2.73
CA VAL A 55 -0.70 20.61 2.82
C VAL A 55 -1.83 20.93 3.79
N ASN A 56 -3.00 20.29 3.65
CA ASN A 56 -4.14 20.53 4.52
C ASN A 56 -3.89 20.09 5.98
N ALA A 57 -3.16 18.98 6.18
CA ALA A 57 -2.77 18.50 7.51
C ALA A 57 -1.88 19.52 8.23
N PHE A 58 -0.87 20.05 7.53
CA PHE A 58 -0.03 21.13 8.03
C PHE A 58 -0.86 22.38 8.36
N LEU A 59 -1.70 22.86 7.44
CA LEU A 59 -2.49 24.07 7.64
C LEU A 59 -3.51 23.96 8.79
N SER A 60 -4.01 22.75 9.06
CA SER A 60 -4.99 22.50 10.13
C SER A 60 -4.35 22.45 11.53
N ASN A 61 -3.11 21.97 11.64
CA ASN A 61 -2.36 21.92 12.91
C ASN A 61 -0.85 22.08 12.67
N PRO A 62 -0.35 23.31 12.42
CA PRO A 62 1.06 23.52 12.09
C PRO A 62 2.02 23.01 13.18
N GLY A 63 1.68 23.25 14.46
CA GLY A 63 2.50 22.84 15.60
C GLY A 63 2.59 21.32 15.74
N GLY A 64 1.45 20.62 15.66
CA GLY A 64 1.43 19.15 15.70
C GLY A 64 2.14 18.52 14.51
N TYR A 65 1.97 19.08 13.30
CA TYR A 65 2.65 18.62 12.09
C TYR A 65 4.18 18.76 12.22
N ALA A 66 4.66 19.91 12.70
CA ALA A 66 6.08 20.13 12.95
C ALA A 66 6.64 19.18 14.03
N THR A 67 5.91 18.95 15.12
CA THR A 67 6.31 17.97 16.15
C THR A 67 6.40 16.55 15.59
N ALA A 68 5.44 16.14 14.75
CA ALA A 68 5.46 14.83 14.11
C ALA A 68 6.68 14.67 13.19
N ALA A 69 6.97 15.66 12.34
CA ALA A 69 8.13 15.66 11.46
C ALA A 69 9.46 15.58 12.24
N ARG A 70 9.59 16.35 13.34
CA ARG A 70 10.76 16.27 14.24
C ARG A 70 10.90 14.91 14.91
N THR A 71 9.79 14.29 15.29
CA THR A 71 9.78 12.99 15.97
C THR A 71 10.19 11.87 15.02
N ALA A 72 9.76 11.93 13.75
CA ALA A 72 10.20 11.00 12.72
C ALA A 72 11.69 11.18 12.41
N GLY A 73 12.13 12.42 12.15
CA GLY A 73 13.55 12.77 12.03
C GLY A 73 14.30 12.02 10.93
N ASP A 74 13.60 11.52 9.92
CA ASP A 74 14.15 10.65 8.87
C ASP A 74 14.01 11.26 7.45
N ALA A 75 14.63 10.60 6.48
CA ALA A 75 14.59 11.04 5.08
C ALA A 75 13.17 11.08 4.50
N GLN A 76 12.24 10.28 5.01
CA GLN A 76 10.85 10.30 4.56
C GLN A 76 10.14 11.58 5.02
N ALA A 77 10.31 11.98 6.28
CA ALA A 77 9.79 13.24 6.80
C ALA A 77 10.38 14.44 6.06
N ARG A 78 11.68 14.42 5.75
CA ARG A 78 12.35 15.44 4.93
C ARG A 78 11.73 15.55 3.54
N ASP A 79 11.64 14.44 2.80
CA ASP A 79 11.11 14.42 1.44
C ASP A 79 9.63 14.87 1.40
N GLN A 80 8.86 14.56 2.44
CA GLN A 80 7.47 15.01 2.59
C GLN A 80 7.39 16.53 2.77
N LEU A 81 8.22 17.12 3.64
CA LEU A 81 8.29 18.58 3.83
C LEU A 81 8.71 19.30 2.55
N GLU A 82 9.73 18.80 1.84
CA GLU A 82 10.20 19.35 0.57
C GLU A 82 9.07 19.40 -0.47
N ARG A 83 8.30 18.32 -0.60
CA ARG A 83 7.15 18.25 -1.53
C ARG A 83 6.05 19.25 -1.18
N VAL A 84 5.74 19.42 0.11
CA VAL A 84 4.73 20.39 0.57
C VAL A 84 5.19 21.82 0.25
N ILE A 85 6.45 22.14 0.54
CA ILE A 85 7.05 23.45 0.23
C ILE A 85 7.05 23.70 -1.27
N GLU A 86 7.49 22.73 -2.07
CA GLU A 86 7.50 22.82 -3.53
C GLU A 86 6.09 23.11 -4.07
N CYS A 87 5.07 22.43 -3.53
CA CYS A 87 3.67 22.64 -3.93
C CYS A 87 3.14 24.04 -3.60
N LEU A 88 3.53 24.60 -2.45
CA LEU A 88 3.02 25.89 -1.96
C LEU A 88 3.84 27.11 -2.42
N GLU A 89 5.06 26.90 -2.89
CA GLU A 89 5.96 27.97 -3.32
C GLU A 89 6.20 27.91 -4.84
N ARG A 90 6.98 26.93 -5.31
CA ARG A 90 7.42 26.86 -6.71
C ARG A 90 6.30 26.47 -7.68
N GLU A 91 5.40 25.60 -7.23
CA GLU A 91 4.33 25.01 -8.04
C GLU A 91 2.95 25.55 -7.69
N LYS A 92 2.89 26.63 -6.91
CA LYS A 92 1.64 27.29 -6.55
C LYS A 92 0.98 27.84 -7.82
N CYS A 93 -0.31 27.57 -7.98
CA CYS A 93 -1.11 28.08 -9.08
C CYS A 93 -2.12 29.11 -8.56
N GLU A 94 -2.30 30.21 -9.28
CA GLU A 94 -3.35 31.22 -8.99
C GLU A 94 -4.31 31.39 -10.16
N THR A 95 -3.85 31.08 -11.38
CA THR A 95 -4.63 31.09 -12.62
C THR A 95 -4.57 29.74 -13.33
N PHE A 96 -5.49 29.51 -14.27
CA PHE A 96 -5.44 28.30 -15.08
C PHE A 96 -4.16 28.21 -15.94
N GLN A 97 -3.60 29.36 -16.36
CA GLN A 97 -2.33 29.38 -17.10
C GLN A 97 -1.15 28.88 -16.24
N ASP A 98 -1.19 29.09 -14.93
CA ASP A 98 -0.20 28.52 -14.01
C ASP A 98 -0.34 27.00 -13.96
N CYS A 99 -1.57 26.47 -14.00
CA CYS A 99 -1.81 25.03 -14.08
C CYS A 99 -1.29 24.42 -15.40
N VAL A 100 -1.44 25.14 -16.52
CA VAL A 100 -0.86 24.75 -17.82
C VAL A 100 0.68 24.75 -17.74
N THR A 101 1.26 25.78 -17.13
CA THR A 101 2.70 25.90 -16.90
C THR A 101 3.21 24.74 -16.05
N TRP A 102 2.54 24.45 -14.93
CA TRP A 102 2.84 23.32 -14.07
C TRP A 102 2.83 22.00 -14.84
N ALA A 103 1.76 21.71 -15.58
CA ALA A 103 1.65 20.48 -16.35
C ALA A 103 2.76 20.35 -17.42
N ARG A 104 3.08 21.43 -18.13
CA ARG A 104 4.15 21.45 -19.14
C ARG A 104 5.54 21.24 -18.52
N LEU A 105 5.79 21.83 -17.35
CA LEU A 105 7.05 21.64 -16.62
C LEU A 105 7.15 20.24 -16.01
N LYS A 106 6.04 19.65 -15.56
CA LYS A 106 6.00 18.24 -15.14
C LYS A 106 6.32 17.31 -16.31
N PHE A 107 5.77 17.55 -17.50
CA PHE A 107 6.17 16.79 -18.69
C PHE A 107 7.69 16.87 -18.93
N GLU A 108 8.26 18.08 -18.90
CA GLU A 108 9.69 18.26 -19.09
C GLU A 108 10.50 17.52 -18.02
N ASP A 109 10.13 17.66 -16.75
CA ASP A 109 10.82 17.02 -15.65
C ASP A 109 10.81 15.49 -15.80
N TYR A 110 9.62 14.89 -15.93
CA TYR A 110 9.45 13.44 -15.91
C TYR A 110 10.01 12.74 -17.16
N PHE A 111 9.73 13.27 -18.35
CA PHE A 111 9.98 12.54 -19.60
C PHE A 111 11.19 13.04 -20.38
N SER A 112 11.77 14.19 -20.00
CA SER A 112 12.96 14.76 -20.62
C SER A 112 14.11 14.85 -19.60
N ASN A 113 13.99 15.68 -18.56
CA ASN A 113 15.10 16.00 -17.65
C ASN A 113 15.57 14.80 -16.81
N ARG A 114 14.64 14.07 -16.19
CA ARG A 114 14.99 12.86 -15.41
C ARG A 114 15.60 11.78 -16.29
N VAL A 115 15.15 11.67 -17.55
CA VAL A 115 15.71 10.73 -18.52
C VAL A 115 17.11 11.16 -18.94
N LYS A 116 17.32 12.44 -19.27
CA LYS A 116 18.64 13.02 -19.55
C LYS A 116 19.60 12.80 -18.38
N GLN A 117 19.15 13.00 -17.15
CA GLN A 117 19.93 12.73 -15.94
C GLN A 117 20.29 11.24 -15.82
N LEU A 118 19.33 10.34 -16.06
CA LEU A 118 19.56 8.89 -16.00
C LEU A 118 20.58 8.44 -17.05
N THR A 119 20.48 8.93 -18.28
CA THR A 119 21.42 8.60 -19.36
C THR A 119 22.78 9.29 -19.20
N TYR A 120 22.84 10.42 -18.48
CA TYR A 120 24.11 11.03 -18.09
C TYR A 120 24.82 10.20 -17.02
N THR A 121 24.08 9.69 -16.03
CA THR A 121 24.61 8.83 -14.97
C THR A 121 25.00 7.44 -15.50
N PHE A 122 24.21 6.87 -16.43
CA PHE A 122 24.48 5.59 -17.10
C PHE A 122 24.39 5.75 -18.62
N PRO A 123 25.50 6.12 -19.28
CA PRO A 123 25.58 6.18 -20.74
C PRO A 123 25.17 4.87 -21.43
N GLU A 124 24.86 4.92 -22.72
CA GLU A 124 24.36 3.76 -23.48
C GLU A 124 25.38 2.60 -23.52
N ASP A 125 26.67 2.94 -23.53
CA ASP A 125 27.81 2.03 -23.49
C ASP A 125 28.30 1.69 -22.06
N ALA A 126 27.56 2.11 -21.03
CA ALA A 126 27.93 1.84 -19.64
C ALA A 126 28.06 0.34 -19.38
N MET A 127 29.10 -0.03 -18.63
CA MET A 127 29.37 -1.42 -18.22
C MET A 127 29.18 -1.59 -16.71
N THR A 128 28.78 -2.79 -16.33
CA THR A 128 28.75 -3.24 -14.93
C THR A 128 30.17 -3.56 -14.43
N SER A 129 30.33 -3.75 -13.12
CA SER A 129 31.62 -4.14 -12.52
C SER A 129 32.16 -5.49 -13.03
N SER A 130 31.30 -6.34 -13.59
CA SER A 130 31.68 -7.61 -14.23
C SER A 130 32.05 -7.47 -15.72
N GLY A 131 32.00 -6.26 -16.28
CA GLY A 131 32.28 -5.99 -17.70
C GLY A 131 31.11 -6.26 -18.65
N ALA A 132 29.94 -6.67 -18.16
CA ALA A 132 28.74 -6.83 -18.98
C ALA A 132 28.04 -5.48 -19.23
N PRO A 133 27.35 -5.28 -20.37
CA PRO A 133 26.58 -4.06 -20.63
C PRO A 133 25.52 -3.80 -19.55
N PHE A 134 25.51 -2.59 -19.00
CA PHE A 134 24.53 -2.16 -18.01
C PHE A 134 23.11 -2.20 -18.57
N TRP A 135 22.96 -1.74 -19.82
CA TRP A 135 21.69 -1.76 -20.57
C TRP A 135 21.54 -3.08 -21.33
N SER A 136 21.26 -4.14 -20.57
CA SER A 136 20.91 -5.46 -21.10
C SER A 136 19.57 -5.91 -20.54
N ALA A 137 18.87 -6.78 -21.27
CA ALA A 137 17.55 -7.27 -20.87
C ALA A 137 17.57 -7.76 -19.40
N PRO A 138 16.62 -7.32 -18.55
CA PRO A 138 15.36 -6.62 -18.91
C PRO A 138 15.47 -5.08 -19.01
N LYS A 139 16.62 -4.47 -18.72
CA LYS A 139 16.80 -3.01 -18.74
C LYS A 139 16.85 -2.49 -20.18
N ARG A 140 16.04 -1.46 -20.45
CA ARG A 140 15.95 -0.79 -21.76
C ARG A 140 16.58 0.60 -21.65
N PHE A 141 17.43 0.96 -22.59
CA PHE A 141 17.99 2.32 -22.64
C PHE A 141 16.88 3.33 -22.94
N PRO A 142 16.65 4.34 -22.07
CA PRO A 142 15.60 5.32 -22.30
C PRO A 142 16.07 6.46 -23.20
N ARG A 143 15.14 7.07 -23.95
CA ARG A 143 15.37 8.27 -24.75
C ARG A 143 14.49 9.41 -24.24
N PRO A 144 15.03 10.61 -23.99
CA PRO A 144 14.22 11.74 -23.53
C PRO A 144 13.19 12.12 -24.60
N LEU A 145 11.97 12.48 -24.18
CA LEU A 145 10.95 12.97 -25.10
C LEU A 145 11.13 14.45 -25.37
N GLU A 146 10.89 14.84 -26.62
CA GLU A 146 10.70 16.24 -27.00
C GLU A 146 9.20 16.53 -27.05
N PHE A 147 8.78 17.58 -26.34
CA PHE A 147 7.38 17.97 -26.32
C PHE A 147 6.96 18.59 -27.66
N SER A 148 5.77 18.26 -28.14
CA SER A 148 5.16 18.86 -29.32
C SER A 148 3.65 19.02 -29.14
N THR A 149 3.14 20.23 -29.37
CA THR A 149 1.69 20.51 -29.42
C THR A 149 1.00 19.85 -30.62
N SER A 150 1.77 19.39 -31.62
CA SER A 150 1.23 18.63 -32.74
C SER A 150 0.90 17.17 -32.39
N ASP A 151 1.43 16.66 -31.27
CA ASP A 151 1.13 15.33 -30.77
C ASP A 151 -0.15 15.38 -29.89
N PRO A 152 -1.27 14.80 -30.34
CA PRO A 152 -2.53 14.88 -29.61
C PRO A 152 -2.45 14.21 -28.23
N SER A 153 -1.64 13.17 -28.08
CA SER A 153 -1.51 12.44 -26.81
C SER A 153 -0.74 13.25 -25.76
N GLN A 154 0.30 13.98 -26.19
CA GLN A 154 1.03 14.89 -25.31
C GLN A 154 0.16 16.09 -24.92
N LEU A 155 -0.53 16.71 -25.88
CA LEU A 155 -1.41 17.83 -25.61
C LEU A 155 -2.56 17.44 -24.67
N ASN A 156 -3.16 16.26 -24.86
CA ASN A 156 -4.21 15.75 -23.97
C ASN A 156 -3.70 15.48 -22.55
N PHE A 157 -2.48 14.97 -22.41
CA PHE A 157 -1.84 14.81 -21.10
C PHE A 157 -1.70 16.15 -20.37
N ILE A 158 -1.20 17.19 -21.05
CA ILE A 158 -1.06 18.53 -20.45
C ILE A 158 -2.42 19.10 -20.06
N LEU A 159 -3.44 18.95 -20.92
CA LEU A 159 -4.81 19.39 -20.64
C LEU A 159 -5.37 18.73 -19.38
N ALA A 160 -5.34 17.40 -19.32
CA ALA A 160 -5.87 16.63 -18.20
C ALA A 160 -5.13 16.97 -16.89
N ALA A 161 -3.79 17.05 -16.93
CA ALA A 161 -2.98 17.41 -15.78
C ALA A 161 -3.26 18.85 -15.28
N ALA A 162 -3.43 19.81 -16.20
CA ALA A 162 -3.76 21.19 -15.85
C ALA A 162 -5.17 21.31 -15.24
N ILE A 163 -6.15 20.57 -15.76
CA ILE A 163 -7.51 20.51 -15.20
C ILE A 163 -7.48 19.99 -13.76
N LEU A 164 -6.83 18.85 -13.52
CA LEU A 164 -6.74 18.28 -12.18
C LEU A 164 -5.96 19.19 -11.23
N ARG A 165 -4.90 19.86 -11.71
CA ARG A 165 -4.18 20.85 -10.90
C ARG A 165 -5.08 22.02 -10.53
N ALA A 166 -5.89 22.53 -11.46
CA ALA A 166 -6.85 23.59 -11.19
C ALA A 166 -7.87 23.17 -10.12
N GLU A 167 -8.40 21.94 -10.21
CA GLU A 167 -9.30 21.39 -9.20
C GLU A 167 -8.66 21.34 -7.81
N THR A 168 -7.42 20.85 -7.71
CA THR A 168 -6.70 20.80 -6.41
C THR A 168 -6.50 22.16 -5.75
N PHE A 169 -6.37 23.23 -6.53
CA PHE A 169 -6.25 24.61 -6.03
C PHE A 169 -7.60 25.37 -5.98
N GLY A 170 -8.69 24.76 -6.44
CA GLY A 170 -9.99 25.43 -6.55
C GLY A 170 -10.03 26.56 -7.59
N ILE A 171 -9.20 26.48 -8.62
CA ILE A 171 -9.11 27.47 -9.70
C ILE A 171 -10.20 27.21 -10.74
N PRO A 172 -10.95 28.24 -11.19
CA PRO A 172 -11.94 28.09 -12.24
C PRO A 172 -11.31 27.59 -13.55
N ILE A 173 -11.93 26.58 -14.16
CA ILE A 173 -11.51 26.01 -15.45
C ILE A 173 -12.23 26.77 -16.58
N PRO A 174 -11.53 27.48 -17.47
CA PRO A 174 -12.16 28.22 -18.55
C PRO A 174 -12.74 27.30 -19.64
N ASP A 175 -13.84 27.69 -20.29
CA ASP A 175 -14.44 26.88 -21.37
C ASP A 175 -13.52 26.68 -22.58
N TRP A 176 -12.59 27.61 -22.81
CA TRP A 176 -11.70 27.57 -23.97
C TRP A 176 -10.74 26.39 -23.95
N VAL A 177 -10.50 25.75 -22.80
CA VAL A 177 -9.53 24.64 -22.65
C VAL A 177 -9.90 23.42 -23.48
N LYS A 178 -11.19 23.28 -23.82
CA LYS A 178 -11.69 22.22 -24.71
C LYS A 178 -11.32 22.43 -26.17
N ASN A 179 -10.83 23.61 -26.55
CA ASN A 179 -10.36 23.90 -27.90
C ASN A 179 -8.86 23.56 -28.01
N PRO A 180 -8.47 22.54 -28.80
CA PRO A 180 -7.08 22.11 -28.88
C PRO A 180 -6.12 23.20 -29.37
N ALA A 181 -6.55 24.08 -30.27
CA ALA A 181 -5.70 25.15 -30.80
C ALA A 181 -5.39 26.21 -29.73
N LYS A 182 -6.40 26.59 -28.93
CA LYS A 182 -6.20 27.52 -27.81
C LYS A 182 -5.36 26.89 -26.70
N MET A 183 -5.54 25.60 -26.44
CA MET A 183 -4.71 24.87 -25.50
C MET A 183 -3.25 24.82 -25.97
N ALA A 184 -3.00 24.51 -27.25
CA ALA A 184 -1.66 24.54 -27.82
C ALA A 184 -1.01 25.93 -27.68
N GLU A 185 -1.73 27.00 -28.02
CA GLU A 185 -1.24 28.38 -27.87
C GLU A 185 -0.88 28.71 -26.40
N ALA A 186 -1.70 28.25 -25.44
CA ALA A 186 -1.43 28.43 -24.02
C ALA A 186 -0.18 27.66 -23.55
N VAL A 187 0.05 26.46 -24.08
CA VAL A 187 1.22 25.64 -23.78
C VAL A 187 2.49 26.20 -24.41
N ASP A 188 2.43 26.69 -25.65
CA ASP A 188 3.57 27.24 -26.39
C ASP A 188 4.12 28.54 -25.75
N LYS A 189 3.32 29.21 -24.91
CA LYS A 189 3.75 30.37 -24.11
C LYS A 189 4.59 30.00 -22.90
N VAL A 190 4.63 28.73 -22.52
CA VAL A 190 5.35 28.28 -21.32
C VAL A 190 6.85 28.30 -21.58
N ILE A 191 7.59 29.05 -20.76
CA ILE A 191 9.05 29.07 -20.79
C ILE A 191 9.57 27.83 -20.07
N VAL A 192 10.28 26.97 -20.79
CA VAL A 192 10.85 25.74 -20.27
C VAL A 192 12.34 25.96 -20.00
N PRO A 193 12.81 25.84 -18.75
CA PRO A 193 14.23 25.98 -18.43
C PRO A 193 15.09 24.90 -19.07
N ASP A 194 16.29 25.26 -19.51
CA ASP A 194 17.26 24.30 -20.03
C ASP A 194 17.74 23.34 -18.94
N PHE A 195 17.89 22.06 -19.31
CA PHE A 195 18.42 21.04 -18.41
C PHE A 195 19.94 21.16 -18.27
N GLN A 196 20.42 21.09 -17.02
CA GLN A 196 21.84 20.93 -16.72
C GLN A 196 22.06 19.65 -15.91
N PRO A 197 22.90 18.70 -16.39
CA PRO A 197 23.15 17.46 -15.68
C PRO A 197 23.90 17.71 -14.37
N LYS A 198 23.45 17.03 -13.30
CA LYS A 198 24.11 17.06 -11.99
C LYS A 198 25.11 15.92 -11.90
N GLN A 199 26.32 16.22 -11.41
CA GLN A 199 27.33 15.21 -11.10
C GLN A 199 27.06 14.56 -9.74
N GLY A 200 27.38 13.27 -9.59
CA GLY A 200 27.29 12.55 -8.32
C GLY A 200 25.87 12.15 -7.88
N VAL A 201 24.86 12.26 -8.74
CA VAL A 201 23.49 11.78 -8.45
C VAL A 201 23.51 10.26 -8.27
N LYS A 202 23.11 9.78 -7.09
CA LYS A 202 22.96 8.35 -6.80
C LYS A 202 21.59 7.88 -7.27
N ILE A 203 21.58 6.98 -8.23
CA ILE A 203 20.36 6.31 -8.71
C ILE A 203 20.38 4.88 -8.19
N VAL A 204 19.34 4.47 -7.48
CA VAL A 204 19.22 3.13 -6.91
C VAL A 204 19.01 2.11 -8.04
N THR A 205 19.94 1.16 -8.15
CA THR A 205 19.94 0.09 -9.16
C THR A 205 19.71 -1.30 -8.58
N ASP A 206 19.73 -1.44 -7.25
CA ASP A 206 19.50 -2.69 -6.54
C ASP A 206 17.99 -2.98 -6.42
N GLU A 207 17.58 -4.15 -6.89
CA GLU A 207 16.20 -4.64 -6.84
C GLU A 207 15.74 -4.96 -5.41
N LYS A 208 16.68 -5.17 -4.47
CA LYS A 208 16.39 -5.43 -3.06
C LYS A 208 16.25 -4.16 -2.22
N ALA A 209 16.55 -2.99 -2.79
CA ALA A 209 16.43 -1.73 -2.07
C ALA A 209 14.97 -1.43 -1.70
N THR A 210 14.73 -1.18 -0.41
CA THR A 210 13.40 -0.88 0.14
C THR A 210 13.10 0.62 0.23
N SER A 211 14.11 1.47 0.08
CA SER A 211 13.98 2.94 0.05
C SER A 211 14.69 3.53 -1.16
N LEU A 212 14.08 4.58 -1.74
CA LEU A 212 14.69 5.40 -2.80
C LEU A 212 15.48 6.59 -2.23
N SER A 213 15.21 6.98 -0.98
CA SER A 213 15.88 8.09 -0.30
C SER A 213 16.99 7.55 0.59
N SER A 214 18.16 8.16 0.47
CA SER A 214 19.29 7.87 1.36
C SER A 214 19.16 8.72 2.63
N ALA A 215 19.15 8.05 3.79
CA ALA A 215 19.29 8.72 5.08
C ALA A 215 20.59 9.54 5.09
N SER A 216 20.50 10.78 5.56
CA SER A 216 21.64 11.67 5.73
C SER A 216 21.87 11.93 7.22
N VAL A 217 23.12 12.20 7.60
CA VAL A 217 23.49 12.46 9.00
C VAL A 217 22.86 13.78 9.51
N ASP A 218 22.49 14.67 8.58
CA ASP A 218 21.98 16.01 8.87
C ASP A 218 20.46 16.15 8.69
N ASP A 219 19.72 15.06 8.49
CA ASP A 219 18.27 15.10 8.19
C ASP A 219 17.49 15.89 9.24
N ALA A 220 17.86 15.79 10.53
CA ALA A 220 17.22 16.55 11.60
C ALA A 220 17.41 18.08 11.48
N ALA A 221 18.60 18.54 11.07
CA ALA A 221 18.87 19.96 10.87
C ALA A 221 18.12 20.49 9.64
N VAL A 222 18.13 19.72 8.55
CA VAL A 222 17.39 20.07 7.32
C VAL A 222 15.88 20.11 7.58
N ILE A 223 15.34 19.18 8.36
CA ILE A 223 13.92 19.18 8.76
C ILE A 223 13.55 20.47 9.50
N GLU A 224 14.40 20.96 10.40
CA GLU A 224 14.13 22.19 11.13
C GLU A 224 14.11 23.43 10.20
N GLU A 225 15.04 23.50 9.24
CA GLU A 225 15.05 24.55 8.21
C GLU A 225 13.80 24.51 7.32
N LEU A 226 13.38 23.31 6.91
CA LEU A 226 12.18 23.11 6.11
C LEU A 226 10.91 23.49 6.89
N ILE A 227 10.82 23.15 8.18
CA ILE A 227 9.71 23.57 9.04
C ILE A 227 9.64 25.10 9.10
N ALA A 228 10.77 25.77 9.36
CA ALA A 228 10.81 27.24 9.42
C ALA A 228 10.39 27.88 8.09
N LYS A 229 10.82 27.31 6.96
CA LYS A 229 10.42 27.75 5.63
C LYS A 229 8.92 27.55 5.39
N LEU A 230 8.39 26.40 5.77
CA LEU A 230 6.97 26.08 5.60
C LEU A 230 6.08 27.00 6.46
N GLU A 231 6.51 27.32 7.69
CA GLU A 231 5.86 28.32 8.54
C GLU A 231 5.88 29.72 7.91
N ALA A 232 6.99 30.13 7.29
CA ALA A 232 7.08 31.40 6.58
C ALA A 232 6.11 31.45 5.38
N ILE A 233 6.03 30.38 4.59
CA ILE A 233 5.10 30.26 3.46
C ILE A 233 3.65 30.36 3.95
N SER A 234 3.31 29.68 5.05
CA SER A 234 1.94 29.68 5.61
C SER A 234 1.40 31.09 5.88
N LYS A 235 2.26 32.04 6.25
CA LYS A 235 1.91 33.43 6.53
C LYS A 235 1.56 34.25 5.28
N THR A 236 1.96 33.76 4.11
CA THR A 236 1.68 34.40 2.81
C THR A 236 0.40 33.88 2.15
N LEU A 237 -0.14 32.77 2.65
CA LEU A 237 -1.37 32.17 2.13
C LEU A 237 -2.60 32.96 2.60
N GLN A 238 -3.65 32.97 1.78
CA GLN A 238 -4.90 33.61 2.16
C GLN A 238 -5.55 32.88 3.34
N PRO A 239 -6.19 33.60 4.27
CA PRO A 239 -6.94 32.98 5.36
C PRO A 239 -7.97 31.98 4.83
N GLY A 240 -7.98 30.77 5.37
CA GLY A 240 -8.88 29.70 4.94
C GLY A 240 -8.48 28.98 3.64
N PHE A 241 -7.29 29.24 3.09
CA PHE A 241 -6.75 28.45 1.99
C PHE A 241 -6.70 26.96 2.38
N GLN A 242 -7.30 26.14 1.54
CA GLN A 242 -7.25 24.68 1.62
C GLN A 242 -7.18 24.13 0.20
N MET A 243 -6.39 23.09 0.02
CA MET A 243 -6.37 22.35 -1.23
C MET A 243 -7.51 21.32 -1.27
N LYS A 244 -7.84 20.84 -2.45
CA LYS A 244 -8.84 19.77 -2.67
C LYS A 244 -8.12 18.51 -3.16
N PRO A 245 -7.77 17.57 -2.26
CA PRO A 245 -7.20 16.29 -2.67
C PRO A 245 -8.13 15.55 -3.63
N ILE A 246 -7.58 15.04 -4.71
CA ILE A 246 -8.33 14.25 -5.69
C ILE A 246 -8.26 12.78 -5.30
N GLN A 247 -9.41 12.22 -4.93
CA GLN A 247 -9.54 10.78 -4.73
C GLN A 247 -9.76 10.10 -6.07
N PHE A 248 -8.99 9.03 -6.31
CA PHE A 248 -9.11 8.31 -7.56
C PHE A 248 -10.43 7.59 -7.71
N GLU A 249 -11.17 8.02 -8.73
CA GLU A 249 -12.29 7.31 -9.30
C GLU A 249 -11.93 6.88 -10.73
N LYS A 250 -11.98 5.57 -10.99
CA LYS A 250 -11.66 4.95 -12.28
C LYS A 250 -12.88 4.86 -13.19
N ASP A 251 -14.09 4.85 -12.63
CA ASP A 251 -15.34 4.56 -13.32
C ASP A 251 -16.08 5.80 -13.84
N ASP A 252 -15.58 6.99 -13.53
CA ASP A 252 -16.02 8.26 -14.13
C ASP A 252 -15.05 8.70 -15.24
N ASP A 253 -15.47 8.59 -16.50
CA ASP A 253 -14.64 8.94 -17.64
C ASP A 253 -14.55 10.46 -17.89
N THR A 254 -15.28 11.28 -17.11
CA THR A 254 -15.32 12.75 -17.23
C THR A 254 -14.38 13.47 -16.26
N ASN A 255 -13.84 12.76 -15.27
CA ASN A 255 -13.01 13.33 -14.22
C ASN A 255 -11.51 13.45 -14.56
N TYR A 256 -11.08 13.11 -15.78
CA TYR A 256 -9.69 13.20 -16.23
C TYR A 256 -8.65 12.34 -15.50
N HIS A 257 -9.03 11.52 -14.51
CA HIS A 257 -8.07 10.73 -13.73
C HIS A 257 -7.32 9.73 -14.60
N MET A 258 -8.07 8.95 -15.38
CA MET A 258 -7.49 7.95 -16.27
C MET A 258 -6.74 8.59 -17.44
N ASP A 259 -7.08 9.81 -17.84
CA ASP A 259 -6.35 10.54 -18.89
C ASP A 259 -4.94 10.92 -18.41
N VAL A 260 -4.81 11.37 -17.16
CA VAL A 260 -3.50 11.65 -16.54
C VAL A 260 -2.71 10.35 -16.33
N ILE A 261 -3.33 9.31 -15.78
CA ILE A 261 -2.63 8.02 -15.51
C ILE A 261 -2.17 7.37 -16.81
N ALA A 262 -3.04 7.26 -17.82
CA ALA A 262 -2.68 6.69 -19.12
C ALA A 262 -1.64 7.57 -19.84
N GLY A 263 -1.78 8.90 -19.77
CA GLY A 263 -0.80 9.84 -20.33
C GLY A 263 0.58 9.68 -19.70
N PHE A 264 0.68 9.65 -18.37
CA PHE A 264 1.92 9.38 -17.66
C PHE A 264 2.56 8.06 -18.09
N ALA A 265 1.76 6.97 -18.08
CA ALA A 265 2.25 5.65 -18.41
C ALA A 265 2.73 5.55 -19.87
N ASN A 266 1.99 6.11 -20.82
CA ASN A 266 2.34 6.06 -22.24
C ASN A 266 3.55 6.95 -22.58
N MET A 267 3.68 8.15 -22.00
CA MET A 267 4.88 8.97 -22.19
C MET A 267 6.13 8.28 -21.64
N ARG A 268 6.02 7.65 -20.45
CA ARG A 268 7.09 6.82 -19.91
C ARG A 268 7.34 5.58 -20.77
N ALA A 269 6.31 4.95 -21.32
CA ALA A 269 6.46 3.81 -22.21
C ALA A 269 7.29 4.20 -23.46
N ARG A 270 7.02 5.38 -24.04
CA ARG A 270 7.81 5.94 -25.15
C ARG A 270 9.27 6.13 -24.79
N ASN A 271 9.57 6.66 -23.60
CA ASN A 271 10.97 6.81 -23.16
C ASN A 271 11.73 5.48 -23.29
N TYR A 272 11.14 4.36 -22.88
CA TYR A 272 11.78 3.04 -22.85
C TYR A 272 11.43 2.15 -24.07
N SER A 273 10.81 2.71 -25.10
CA SER A 273 10.35 1.97 -26.29
C SER A 273 9.45 0.77 -25.95
N ILE A 274 8.59 0.93 -24.94
CA ILE A 274 7.57 -0.03 -24.52
C ILE A 274 6.28 0.25 -25.32
N PRO A 275 5.54 -0.78 -25.77
CA PRO A 275 4.25 -0.56 -26.43
C PRO A 275 3.26 0.21 -25.54
N GLU A 276 2.68 1.28 -26.09
CA GLU A 276 1.61 2.04 -25.47
C GLU A 276 0.31 1.25 -25.40
N VAL A 277 -0.59 1.67 -24.51
CA VAL A 277 -1.93 1.09 -24.40
C VAL A 277 -3.00 2.16 -24.47
N ASP A 278 -4.19 1.76 -24.89
CA ASP A 278 -5.36 2.63 -24.83
C ASP A 278 -5.85 2.86 -23.40
N LYS A 279 -6.78 3.82 -23.25
CA LYS A 279 -7.36 4.19 -21.95
C LYS A 279 -8.10 3.02 -21.29
N LEU A 280 -8.73 2.12 -22.06
CA LEU A 280 -9.48 0.99 -21.53
C LEU A 280 -8.54 -0.05 -20.89
N LYS A 281 -7.45 -0.40 -21.58
CA LYS A 281 -6.43 -1.31 -21.09
C LYS A 281 -5.66 -0.69 -19.93
N ALA A 282 -5.36 0.61 -19.97
CA ALA A 282 -4.81 1.34 -18.85
C ALA A 282 -5.74 1.29 -17.62
N LYS A 283 -7.04 1.53 -17.80
CA LYS A 283 -8.07 1.47 -16.74
C LYS A 283 -8.18 0.08 -16.13
N PHE A 284 -8.13 -0.96 -16.96
CA PHE A 284 -8.13 -2.35 -16.50
C PHE A 284 -6.97 -2.65 -15.53
N ILE A 285 -5.74 -2.26 -15.91
CA ILE A 285 -4.53 -2.54 -15.13
C ILE A 285 -4.42 -1.61 -13.92
N ALA A 286 -4.45 -0.29 -14.13
CA ALA A 286 -4.26 0.71 -13.08
C ALA A 286 -5.41 0.73 -12.06
N GLY A 287 -6.63 0.43 -12.51
CA GLY A 287 -7.81 0.30 -11.66
C GLY A 287 -7.93 -1.04 -10.96
N ARG A 288 -6.99 -1.97 -11.18
CA ARG A 288 -7.02 -3.35 -10.66
C ARG A 288 -8.37 -4.02 -10.87
N ILE A 289 -8.94 -3.86 -12.07
CA ILE A 289 -10.27 -4.38 -12.38
C ILE A 289 -10.21 -5.90 -12.38
N ILE A 290 -10.99 -6.53 -11.51
CA ILE A 290 -11.19 -7.98 -11.51
C ILE A 290 -12.25 -8.29 -12.58
N PRO A 291 -11.91 -9.01 -13.66
CA PRO A 291 -12.91 -9.43 -14.64
C PRO A 291 -13.99 -10.27 -13.97
N ALA A 292 -15.25 -9.89 -14.19
CA ALA A 292 -16.39 -10.62 -13.69
C ALA A 292 -17.45 -10.74 -14.78
N ILE A 293 -18.11 -11.90 -14.81
CA ILE A 293 -19.23 -12.17 -15.71
C ILE A 293 -20.26 -13.01 -14.98
N ALA A 294 -21.55 -12.73 -15.23
CA ALA A 294 -22.67 -13.36 -14.52
C ALA A 294 -22.69 -14.89 -14.63
N THR A 295 -22.16 -15.47 -15.71
CA THR A 295 -22.09 -16.93 -15.90
C THR A 295 -21.24 -17.62 -14.84
N SER A 296 -20.03 -17.10 -14.57
CA SER A 296 -19.15 -17.62 -13.52
C SER A 296 -19.76 -17.44 -12.13
N THR A 297 -20.38 -16.28 -11.87
CA THR A 297 -21.06 -16.00 -10.59
C THR A 297 -22.23 -16.95 -10.35
N ALA A 298 -23.09 -17.15 -11.35
CA ALA A 298 -24.24 -18.03 -11.26
C ALA A 298 -23.81 -19.49 -11.01
N MET A 299 -22.80 -19.96 -11.74
CA MET A 299 -22.21 -21.29 -11.55
C MET A 299 -21.65 -21.46 -10.12
N ALA A 300 -20.80 -20.54 -9.67
CA ALA A 300 -20.20 -20.62 -8.33
C ALA A 300 -21.28 -20.61 -7.24
N THR A 301 -22.30 -19.76 -7.38
CA THR A 301 -23.43 -19.69 -6.44
C THR A 301 -24.21 -21.00 -6.41
N GLY A 302 -24.51 -21.58 -7.56
CA GLY A 302 -25.20 -22.87 -7.64
C GLY A 302 -24.44 -23.98 -6.92
N LEU A 303 -23.12 -24.06 -7.11
CA LEU A 303 -22.26 -25.04 -6.42
C LEU A 303 -22.24 -24.83 -4.90
N VAL A 304 -22.18 -23.58 -4.44
CA VAL A 304 -22.29 -23.25 -3.01
C VAL A 304 -23.64 -23.71 -2.44
N CYS A 305 -24.74 -23.50 -3.16
CA CYS A 305 -26.07 -23.98 -2.73
C CYS A 305 -26.17 -25.50 -2.66
N LEU A 306 -25.44 -26.25 -3.51
CA LEU A 306 -25.39 -27.72 -3.42
C LEU A 306 -24.69 -28.17 -2.14
N GLU A 307 -23.59 -27.53 -1.75
CA GLU A 307 -22.90 -27.83 -0.49
C GLU A 307 -23.73 -27.39 0.73
N LEU A 308 -24.51 -26.31 0.61
CA LEU A 308 -25.41 -25.84 1.67
C LEU A 308 -26.42 -26.91 2.11
N TYR A 309 -26.95 -27.72 1.19
CA TYR A 309 -27.85 -28.82 1.56
C TYR A 309 -27.20 -29.83 2.52
N LYS A 310 -25.90 -30.11 2.34
CA LYS A 310 -25.14 -31.01 3.22
C LYS A 310 -24.94 -30.38 4.60
N VAL A 311 -24.63 -29.09 4.64
CA VAL A 311 -24.52 -28.35 5.91
C VAL A 311 -25.82 -28.41 6.70
N LEU A 312 -26.96 -28.14 6.05
CA LEU A 312 -28.27 -28.16 6.67
C LEU A 312 -28.72 -29.57 7.08
N GLY A 313 -28.35 -30.58 6.30
CA GLY A 313 -28.63 -31.99 6.61
C GLY A 313 -27.89 -32.48 7.85
N GLY A 314 -26.67 -32.00 8.10
CA GLY A 314 -25.82 -32.43 9.21
C GLY A 314 -25.37 -33.90 9.10
N GLY A 315 -24.44 -34.32 9.97
CA GLY A 315 -24.00 -35.73 10.04
C GLY A 315 -23.20 -36.25 8.84
N HIS A 316 -22.88 -35.39 7.88
CA HIS A 316 -22.06 -35.72 6.72
C HIS A 316 -20.58 -35.88 7.09
N LYS A 317 -19.91 -36.83 6.44
CA LYS A 317 -18.47 -37.03 6.59
C LYS A 317 -17.70 -36.10 5.66
N VAL A 318 -16.38 -35.99 5.85
CA VAL A 318 -15.54 -35.10 5.03
C VAL A 318 -15.62 -35.46 3.53
N GLU A 319 -15.72 -36.76 3.24
CA GLU A 319 -15.77 -37.32 1.89
C GLU A 319 -17.12 -37.04 1.19
N ASP A 320 -18.11 -36.49 1.88
CA ASP A 320 -19.38 -36.07 1.27
C ASP A 320 -19.28 -34.65 0.67
N TYR A 321 -18.37 -33.82 1.20
CA TYR A 321 -18.22 -32.42 0.79
C TYR A 321 -17.32 -32.27 -0.44
N ARG A 322 -17.51 -31.19 -1.22
CA ARG A 322 -16.65 -30.90 -2.37
C ARG A 322 -16.17 -29.45 -2.38
N ASN A 323 -14.86 -29.29 -2.55
CA ASN A 323 -14.25 -28.06 -3.05
C ASN A 323 -14.29 -28.11 -4.58
N THR A 324 -14.96 -27.16 -5.23
CA THR A 324 -15.04 -27.10 -6.69
C THR A 324 -14.17 -25.98 -7.25
N PHE A 325 -13.32 -26.33 -8.21
CA PHE A 325 -12.51 -25.43 -9.02
C PHE A 325 -13.03 -25.49 -10.44
N ALA A 326 -13.30 -24.33 -11.05
CA ALA A 326 -13.90 -24.29 -12.37
C ALA A 326 -13.25 -23.22 -13.26
N ASN A 327 -13.13 -23.53 -14.54
CA ASN A 327 -12.73 -22.60 -15.58
C ASN A 327 -13.64 -22.78 -16.81
N LEU A 328 -14.64 -21.90 -16.94
CA LEU A 328 -15.63 -21.94 -18.02
C LEU A 328 -15.05 -21.64 -19.41
N ALA A 329 -13.83 -21.09 -19.50
CA ALA A 329 -13.19 -20.87 -20.80
C ALA A 329 -12.70 -22.18 -21.45
N ILE A 330 -12.34 -23.19 -20.65
CA ILE A 330 -11.90 -24.53 -21.10
C ILE A 330 -12.91 -25.61 -20.63
N PRO A 331 -14.19 -25.23 -20.49
CA PRO A 331 -15.22 -25.91 -19.66
C PRO A 331 -14.72 -26.92 -18.61
N LEU A 332 -13.72 -26.54 -17.81
CA LEU A 332 -13.09 -27.43 -16.85
C LEU A 332 -13.79 -27.34 -15.49
N PHE A 333 -14.12 -28.50 -14.92
CA PHE A 333 -14.61 -28.64 -13.55
C PHE A 333 -13.77 -29.69 -12.84
N SER A 334 -13.20 -29.32 -11.70
CA SER A 334 -12.45 -30.21 -10.83
C SER A 334 -13.05 -30.13 -9.44
N MET A 335 -13.34 -31.28 -8.85
CA MET A 335 -13.88 -31.37 -7.50
C MET A 335 -12.93 -32.19 -6.65
N ALA A 336 -12.60 -31.67 -5.47
CA ALA A 336 -11.73 -32.33 -4.50
C ALA A 336 -12.43 -32.42 -3.14
N GLU A 337 -12.10 -33.45 -2.39
CA GLU A 337 -12.48 -33.53 -0.98
C GLU A 337 -11.79 -32.41 -0.19
N PRO A 338 -12.48 -31.77 0.77
CA PRO A 338 -11.83 -30.85 1.69
C PRO A 338 -10.80 -31.55 2.57
N VAL A 339 -9.76 -30.83 2.94
CA VAL A 339 -8.70 -31.35 3.81
C VAL A 339 -9.18 -31.35 5.26
N PRO A 340 -9.04 -32.45 6.03
CA PRO A 340 -9.30 -32.47 7.47
C PRO A 340 -8.32 -31.56 8.23
N PRO A 341 -8.70 -30.98 9.38
CA PRO A 341 -7.81 -30.12 10.14
C PRO A 341 -6.64 -30.92 10.73
N LYS A 342 -5.44 -30.31 10.75
CA LYS A 342 -4.29 -30.87 11.45
C LYS A 342 -4.62 -31.08 12.92
N THR A 343 -4.46 -32.32 13.39
CA THR A 343 -4.62 -32.68 14.81
C THR A 343 -3.27 -32.58 15.52
N ILE A 344 -3.23 -31.80 16.59
CA ILE A 344 -2.12 -31.71 17.52
C ILE A 344 -2.41 -32.65 18.68
N LYS A 345 -1.42 -33.46 19.07
CA LYS A 345 -1.53 -34.41 20.18
C LYS A 345 -0.51 -34.05 21.23
N HIS A 346 -0.93 -34.07 22.49
CA HIS A 346 -0.07 -33.85 23.64
C HIS A 346 -0.59 -34.68 24.80
N GLN A 347 0.23 -35.61 25.29
CA GLN A 347 -0.19 -36.63 26.26
C GLN A 347 -1.48 -37.34 25.78
N ASP A 348 -2.51 -37.39 26.63
CA ASP A 348 -3.83 -37.99 26.32
C ASP A 348 -4.79 -37.00 25.64
N MET A 349 -4.37 -35.77 25.38
CA MET A 349 -5.18 -34.73 24.73
C MET A 349 -4.90 -34.65 23.23
N ALA A 350 -5.94 -34.28 22.49
CA ALA A 350 -5.83 -33.93 21.09
C ALA A 350 -6.74 -32.73 20.78
N TRP A 351 -6.25 -31.84 19.91
CA TRP A 351 -7.01 -30.67 19.47
C TRP A 351 -6.64 -30.27 18.05
N THR A 352 -7.41 -29.35 17.51
CA THR A 352 -7.33 -28.80 16.16
C THR A 352 -7.48 -27.29 16.21
N VAL A 353 -7.40 -26.64 15.05
CA VAL A 353 -7.65 -25.19 14.91
C VAL A 353 -9.07 -24.76 15.31
N TRP A 354 -10.01 -25.70 15.44
CA TRP A 354 -11.40 -25.43 15.82
C TRP A 354 -11.62 -25.40 17.33
N ASP A 355 -10.68 -25.98 18.08
CA ASP A 355 -10.82 -26.11 19.51
C ASP A 355 -10.53 -24.78 20.20
N ARG A 356 -11.20 -24.60 21.34
CA ARG A 356 -11.07 -23.42 22.19
C ARG A 356 -11.14 -23.87 23.64
N TRP A 357 -10.17 -23.44 24.44
CA TRP A 357 -10.19 -23.74 25.86
C TRP A 357 -10.90 -22.63 26.61
N THR A 358 -11.93 -23.00 27.35
CA THR A 358 -12.75 -22.05 28.10
C THR A 358 -12.47 -22.21 29.58
N ILE A 359 -12.06 -21.12 30.22
CA ILE A 359 -11.86 -21.05 31.67
C ILE A 359 -12.92 -20.10 32.22
N THR A 360 -13.70 -20.59 33.18
CA THR A 360 -14.71 -19.80 33.87
C THR A 360 -14.14 -19.27 35.18
N GLY A 361 -14.53 -18.04 35.53
CA GLY A 361 -14.02 -17.35 36.69
C GLY A 361 -13.03 -16.25 36.30
N ASN A 362 -13.02 -15.18 37.09
CA ASN A 362 -12.05 -14.12 36.95
C ASN A 362 -10.72 -14.60 37.55
N ILE A 363 -9.89 -15.28 36.76
CA ILE A 363 -8.62 -15.89 37.21
C ILE A 363 -7.42 -14.93 37.09
N THR A 364 -6.38 -15.20 37.87
CA THR A 364 -5.07 -14.53 37.81
C THR A 364 -4.20 -15.10 36.69
N LEU A 365 -3.13 -14.38 36.32
CA LEU A 365 -2.12 -14.92 35.42
C LEU A 365 -1.45 -16.17 36.00
N ARG A 366 -1.20 -16.21 37.32
CA ARG A 366 -0.64 -17.39 38.00
C ARG A 366 -1.57 -18.59 37.89
N GLU A 367 -2.86 -18.40 38.19
CA GLU A 367 -3.87 -19.46 38.07
C GLU A 367 -3.96 -20.00 36.63
N LEU A 368 -3.79 -19.14 35.60
CA LEU A 368 -3.73 -19.57 34.20
C LEU A 368 -2.47 -20.40 33.91
N LEU A 369 -1.30 -19.98 34.40
CA LEU A 369 -0.05 -20.73 34.22
C LEU A 369 -0.12 -22.09 34.92
N ASP A 370 -0.63 -22.13 36.14
CA ASP A 370 -0.80 -23.38 36.91
C ASP A 370 -1.79 -24.32 36.21
N TRP A 371 -2.90 -23.79 35.67
CA TRP A 371 -3.88 -24.57 34.92
C TRP A 371 -3.31 -25.20 33.64
N LEU A 372 -2.38 -24.51 32.95
CA LEU A 372 -1.65 -25.07 31.80
C LEU A 372 -0.62 -26.09 32.24
N LYS A 373 0.10 -25.83 33.34
CA LYS A 373 1.11 -26.73 33.89
C LYS A 373 0.52 -28.07 34.34
N GLU A 374 -0.69 -28.06 34.92
CA GLU A 374 -1.45 -29.27 35.25
C GLU A 374 -1.73 -30.17 34.02
N LYS A 375 -1.59 -29.62 32.81
CA LYS A 375 -1.77 -30.32 31.54
C LYS A 375 -0.45 -30.68 30.85
N GLY A 376 0.69 -30.52 31.53
CA GLY A 376 2.02 -30.73 30.95
C GLY A 376 2.47 -29.62 30.00
N LEU A 377 1.87 -28.42 30.10
CA LEU A 377 2.16 -27.29 29.21
C LEU A 377 2.80 -26.14 29.99
N ASN A 378 4.05 -25.84 29.68
CA ASN A 378 4.83 -24.79 30.30
C ASN A 378 4.66 -23.50 29.49
N ALA A 379 3.73 -22.64 29.91
CA ALA A 379 3.48 -21.36 29.25
C ALA A 379 4.58 -20.33 29.52
N TYR A 380 5.27 -19.88 28.47
CA TYR A 380 6.32 -18.87 28.56
C TYR A 380 5.89 -17.49 28.06
N SER A 381 4.75 -17.39 27.35
CA SER A 381 4.24 -16.13 26.78
C SER A 381 2.72 -16.10 26.74
N ILE A 382 2.11 -15.00 27.21
CA ILE A 382 0.65 -14.77 27.15
C ILE A 382 0.41 -13.38 26.55
N SER A 383 -0.36 -13.32 25.47
CA SER A 383 -0.70 -12.08 24.78
C SER A 383 -2.21 -11.88 24.62
N CYS A 384 -2.61 -10.61 24.55
CA CYS A 384 -3.96 -10.20 24.18
C CYS A 384 -3.85 -9.17 23.06
N GLY A 385 -4.28 -9.56 21.85
CA GLY A 385 -3.98 -8.80 20.64
C GLY A 385 -2.46 -8.70 20.43
N THR A 386 -1.96 -7.50 20.17
CA THR A 386 -0.52 -7.24 19.97
C THR A 386 0.26 -7.05 21.26
N SER A 387 -0.42 -7.06 22.41
CA SER A 387 0.18 -6.70 23.70
C SER A 387 0.53 -7.92 24.54
N LEU A 388 1.74 -7.91 25.10
CA LEU A 388 2.28 -8.98 25.92
C LEU A 388 1.86 -8.80 27.38
N LEU A 389 0.94 -9.64 27.86
CA LEU A 389 0.47 -9.60 29.24
C LEU A 389 1.52 -10.17 30.19
N TYR A 390 2.12 -11.29 29.79
CA TYR A 390 3.17 -12.01 30.50
C TYR A 390 4.16 -12.63 29.53
N ASN A 391 5.45 -12.66 29.92
CA ASN A 391 6.46 -13.47 29.25
C ASN A 391 7.62 -13.74 30.22
N SER A 392 8.11 -14.98 30.25
CA SER A 392 9.08 -15.48 31.22
C SER A 392 10.43 -14.76 31.16
N MET A 393 10.81 -14.23 29.99
CA MET A 393 12.07 -13.51 29.78
C MET A 393 12.09 -12.11 30.42
N PHE A 394 10.94 -11.53 30.76
CA PHE A 394 10.86 -10.19 31.34
C PHE A 394 10.61 -10.24 32.85
N PRO A 395 11.61 -9.94 33.71
CA PRO A 395 11.46 -10.06 35.16
C PRO A 395 10.30 -9.24 35.73
N ARG A 396 10.05 -8.04 35.17
CA ARG A 396 8.94 -7.16 35.57
C ARG A 396 7.56 -7.78 35.35
N HIS A 397 7.42 -8.74 34.43
CA HIS A 397 6.14 -9.41 34.20
C HIS A 397 5.76 -10.33 35.37
N LYS A 398 6.73 -10.75 36.21
CA LYS A 398 6.46 -11.53 37.43
C LYS A 398 5.60 -10.76 38.43
N GLU A 399 5.68 -9.43 38.45
CA GLU A 399 4.87 -8.56 39.31
C GLU A 399 3.36 -8.59 38.96
N ARG A 400 3.02 -9.10 37.76
CA ARG A 400 1.64 -9.18 37.27
C ARG A 400 0.97 -10.52 37.59
N LEU A 401 1.72 -11.52 38.05
CA LEU A 401 1.25 -12.90 38.18
C LEU A 401 -0.01 -13.02 39.06
N ASP A 402 -0.07 -12.25 40.14
CA ASP A 402 -1.19 -12.30 41.09
C ASP A 402 -2.36 -11.38 40.69
N LYS A 403 -2.24 -10.65 39.56
CA LYS A 403 -3.33 -9.84 39.00
C LYS A 403 -4.24 -10.67 38.11
N LYS A 404 -5.51 -10.27 38.04
CA LYS A 404 -6.51 -10.88 37.16
C LYS A 404 -6.18 -10.61 35.69
N VAL A 405 -6.35 -11.61 34.83
CA VAL A 405 -5.95 -11.51 33.42
C VAL A 405 -6.65 -10.34 32.72
N VAL A 406 -7.94 -10.15 33.00
CA VAL A 406 -8.73 -9.02 32.45
C VAL A 406 -8.20 -7.65 32.88
N ASP A 407 -7.69 -7.54 34.11
CA ASP A 407 -7.18 -6.26 34.63
C ASP A 407 -5.80 -5.96 34.03
N VAL A 408 -4.95 -6.97 33.88
CA VAL A 408 -3.66 -6.81 33.17
C VAL A 408 -3.89 -6.42 31.71
N ALA A 409 -4.90 -6.98 31.04
CA ALA A 409 -5.26 -6.60 29.67
C ALA A 409 -5.75 -5.15 29.58
N ARG A 410 -6.54 -4.67 30.54
CA ARG A 410 -6.94 -3.24 30.61
C ARG A 410 -5.73 -2.32 30.86
N GLU A 411 -4.86 -2.70 31.78
CA GLU A 411 -3.71 -1.87 32.17
C GLU A 411 -2.65 -1.79 31.06
N VAL A 412 -2.26 -2.93 30.51
CA VAL A 412 -1.10 -3.08 29.60
C VAL A 412 -1.55 -2.95 28.15
N ALA A 413 -2.55 -3.73 27.76
CA ALA A 413 -3.03 -3.78 26.38
C ALA A 413 -4.05 -2.68 26.06
N LYS A 414 -4.41 -1.85 27.06
CA LYS A 414 -5.44 -0.80 26.96
C LYS A 414 -6.74 -1.32 26.35
N VAL A 415 -7.05 -2.59 26.61
CA VAL A 415 -8.24 -3.23 26.06
C VAL A 415 -9.46 -2.62 26.75
N GLU A 416 -10.30 -1.99 25.95
CA GLU A 416 -11.62 -1.57 26.41
C GLU A 416 -12.51 -2.81 26.54
N VAL A 417 -13.11 -2.98 27.72
CA VAL A 417 -13.97 -4.14 28.01
C VAL A 417 -15.37 -3.62 28.27
N PRO A 418 -16.23 -3.56 27.24
CA PRO A 418 -17.60 -3.09 27.38
C PRO A 418 -18.38 -3.87 28.45
N PRO A 419 -19.44 -3.28 29.06
CA PRO A 419 -20.24 -3.94 30.08
C PRO A 419 -20.82 -5.29 29.65
N TYR A 420 -21.21 -5.41 28.38
CA TYR A 420 -21.77 -6.64 27.80
C TYR A 420 -20.72 -7.73 27.53
N ARG A 421 -19.43 -7.40 27.52
CA ARG A 421 -18.36 -8.37 27.25
C ARG A 421 -18.08 -9.18 28.51
N ARG A 422 -18.27 -10.50 28.40
CA ARG A 422 -18.12 -11.45 29.51
C ARG A 422 -16.83 -12.25 29.50
N HIS A 423 -16.13 -12.28 28.36
CA HIS A 423 -14.88 -13.02 28.21
C HIS A 423 -13.79 -12.22 27.49
N LEU A 424 -12.55 -12.64 27.70
CA LEU A 424 -11.35 -12.17 27.01
C LEU A 424 -10.66 -13.38 26.37
N ASP A 425 -10.20 -13.22 25.14
CA ASP A 425 -9.39 -14.23 24.46
C ASP A 425 -7.90 -13.88 24.63
N VAL A 426 -7.09 -14.87 24.97
CA VAL A 426 -5.64 -14.75 25.07
C VAL A 426 -4.97 -15.82 24.22
N VAL A 427 -3.87 -15.44 23.57
CA VAL A 427 -3.00 -16.35 22.84
C VAL A 427 -1.84 -16.69 23.76
N VAL A 428 -1.52 -17.97 23.87
CA VAL A 428 -0.51 -18.46 24.80
C VAL A 428 0.47 -19.32 24.03
N ALA A 429 1.76 -19.06 24.21
CA ALA A 429 2.82 -19.91 23.71
C ALA A 429 3.33 -20.80 24.85
N CYS A 430 3.41 -22.09 24.58
CA CYS A 430 3.72 -23.15 25.53
C CYS A 430 4.81 -24.06 24.97
N GLU A 431 5.62 -24.61 25.87
CA GLU A 431 6.49 -25.75 25.62
C GLU A 431 5.94 -26.98 26.35
N ASP A 432 6.24 -28.18 25.85
CA ASP A 432 6.04 -29.42 26.60
C ASP A 432 7.16 -29.66 27.63
N ASP A 433 7.12 -30.80 28.33
CA ASP A 433 8.14 -31.15 29.33
C ASP A 433 9.52 -31.50 28.71
N ASP A 434 9.58 -31.66 27.39
CA ASP A 434 10.80 -31.90 26.61
C ASP A 434 11.33 -30.61 25.92
N ASP A 435 10.84 -29.44 26.37
CA ASP A 435 11.17 -28.11 25.84
C ASP A 435 10.83 -27.91 24.34
N ASN A 436 9.86 -28.65 23.80
CA ASN A 436 9.38 -28.43 22.43
C ASN A 436 8.19 -27.48 22.41
N ASP A 437 8.20 -26.50 21.49
CA ASP A 437 7.05 -25.61 21.26
C ASP A 437 5.79 -26.41 20.88
N VAL A 438 4.68 -26.12 21.57
CA VAL A 438 3.37 -26.72 21.33
C VAL A 438 2.34 -25.62 21.05
N ASP A 439 1.77 -25.67 19.85
CA ASP A 439 0.62 -24.84 19.47
C ASP A 439 -0.63 -25.31 20.23
N ILE A 440 -1.18 -24.46 21.11
CA ILE A 440 -2.37 -24.77 21.89
C ILE A 440 -3.61 -24.03 21.37
N PRO A 441 -4.83 -24.50 21.71
CA PRO A 441 -6.07 -23.80 21.39
C PRO A 441 -6.11 -22.40 21.97
N LEU A 442 -6.87 -21.51 21.33
CA LEU A 442 -7.15 -20.19 21.88
C LEU A 442 -7.82 -20.33 23.26
N VAL A 443 -7.35 -19.55 24.24
CA VAL A 443 -7.88 -19.59 25.61
C VAL A 443 -8.86 -18.43 25.82
N SER A 444 -10.11 -18.76 26.13
CA SER A 444 -11.16 -17.81 26.48
C SER A 444 -11.41 -17.79 27.97
N ILE A 445 -11.18 -16.65 28.60
CA ILE A 445 -11.38 -16.44 30.04
C ILE A 445 -12.70 -15.71 30.25
N TYR A 446 -13.70 -16.42 30.76
CA TYR A 446 -15.02 -15.89 31.10
C TYR A 446 -15.02 -15.34 32.53
N PHE A 447 -14.76 -14.03 32.66
CA PHE A 447 -14.59 -13.33 33.93
C PHE A 447 -15.90 -12.74 34.49
N ARG A 448 -17.04 -12.85 33.78
CA ARG A 448 -18.38 -12.40 34.22
C ARG A 448 -19.48 -13.39 33.87
#